data_AF-A0A9J6BLT9-F1
#
_entry.id   AF-A0A9J6BLT9-F1
#
_cell.length_a   1.000
_cell.length_b   1.000
_cell.length_c   1.000
_cell.angle_alpha   90.00
_cell.angle_beta   90.00
_cell.angle_gamma   90.00
#
_symmetry.space_group_name_H-M   'P 1'
#
loop_
_entity.id
_entity.type
_entity.pdbx_description
1 polymer ?
#
loop_
_entity_poly.entity_id
_entity_poly.type
_entity_poly.pdbx_seq_one_letter_code
_entity_poly.pdbx_strand_id
1 'polypeptide(L)'
;MSLGDLLISCFFIVLCCVLAQVARKIIDRISSIHGFVKELILEAIASAELCSTCFELIIVADNFGVSTYAIVLFLLTCWWSQVWDNASACPYTHMEEMIEGHVTPRDVALKTWAQLMGGCCVWRFVQFFWWLELAQTHTGRAFEDCSADLQVSPLAGAFIEGIATLLCRLASKTLSEKGPKYSQILDSFIGTSLVVAAFNYSGGYFNPVLSTSLKWGCAGHTEIEHVIVYWIGACSGAILSVPLFKHPTVRNLLLGTDDLKIKDE
;
A
#
# COMPACT_ATOMS: atom_id res chain seq x y z
N MET A 1 -25.22 10.74 8.38
CA MET A 1 -24.31 11.47 7.48
C MET A 1 -24.88 11.54 6.09
N SER A 2 -24.54 12.57 5.33
CA SER A 2 -25.14 12.82 4.02
C SER A 2 -24.36 12.12 2.89
N LEU A 3 -25.04 11.85 1.78
CA LEU A 3 -24.38 11.47 0.52
C LEU A 3 -23.41 12.57 0.03
N GLY A 4 -23.70 13.83 0.35
CA GLY A 4 -22.84 14.97 0.00
C GLY A 4 -21.45 14.87 0.62
N ASP A 5 -21.35 14.47 1.89
CA ASP A 5 -20.06 14.30 2.58
C ASP A 5 -19.22 13.20 1.91
N LEU A 6 -19.85 12.08 1.52
CA LEU A 6 -19.15 10.98 0.81
C LEU A 6 -18.64 11.45 -0.55
N LEU A 7 -19.43 12.24 -1.27
CA LEU A 7 -19.02 12.77 -2.57
C LEU A 7 -17.81 13.70 -2.46
N ILE A 8 -17.68 14.44 -1.36
CA ILE A 8 -16.51 15.29 -1.10
C ILE A 8 -15.27 14.42 -0.84
N SER A 9 -15.39 13.36 -0.04
CA SER A 9 -14.30 12.39 0.14
C SER A 9 -13.89 11.72 -1.17
N CYS A 10 -14.86 11.25 -1.96
CA CYS A 10 -14.58 10.68 -3.29
C CYS A 10 -13.95 11.70 -4.24
N PHE A 11 -14.40 12.96 -4.20
CA PHE A 11 -13.81 14.04 -4.99
C PHE A 11 -12.35 14.26 -4.62
N PHE A 12 -12.02 14.31 -3.32
CA PHE A 12 -10.64 14.46 -2.87
C PHE A 12 -9.77 13.28 -3.29
N ILE A 13 -10.25 12.04 -3.13
CA ILE A 13 -9.55 10.84 -3.57
C ILE A 13 -9.23 10.92 -5.08
N VAL A 14 -10.24 11.24 -5.91
CA VAL A 14 -10.04 11.39 -7.37
C VAL A 14 -9.10 12.54 -7.69
N LEU A 15 -9.18 13.66 -6.95
CA LEU A 15 -8.27 14.79 -7.11
C LEU A 15 -6.82 14.38 -6.86
N CYS A 16 -6.54 13.63 -5.78
CA CYS A 16 -5.21 13.09 -5.49
C CYS A 16 -4.69 12.23 -6.65
N CYS A 17 -5.51 11.29 -7.16
CA CYS A 17 -5.15 10.46 -8.30
C CYS A 17 -4.84 11.30 -9.56
N VAL A 18 -5.67 12.31 -9.86
CA VAL A 18 -5.46 13.18 -11.02
C VAL A 18 -4.18 14.00 -10.87
N LEU A 19 -3.95 14.63 -9.70
CA LEU A 19 -2.75 15.42 -9.43
C LEU A 19 -1.48 14.57 -9.55
N ALA A 20 -1.50 13.35 -9.02
CA ALA A 20 -0.38 12.43 -9.11
C ALA A 20 -0.09 11.99 -10.56
N GLN A 21 -1.13 11.71 -11.36
CA GLN A 21 -0.96 11.42 -12.79
C GLN A 21 -0.48 12.62 -13.60
N VAL A 22 -0.92 13.83 -13.27
CA VAL A 22 -0.40 15.06 -13.88
C VAL A 22 1.08 15.23 -13.53
N ALA A 23 1.45 15.04 -12.26
CA ALA A 23 2.84 15.11 -11.82
C ALA A 23 3.73 14.09 -12.54
N ARG A 24 3.29 12.82 -12.62
CA ARG A 24 3.98 11.78 -13.40
C ARG A 24 4.18 12.18 -14.86
N LYS A 25 3.12 12.63 -15.54
CA LYS A 25 3.21 13.06 -16.95
C LYS A 25 4.13 14.26 -17.15
N ILE A 26 4.23 15.16 -16.17
CA ILE A 26 5.19 16.27 -16.20
C ILE A 26 6.62 15.71 -16.10
N ILE A 27 6.88 14.83 -15.13
CA ILE A 27 8.20 14.19 -14.96
C ILE A 27 8.60 13.40 -16.22
N ASP A 28 7.68 12.68 -16.84
CA ASP A 28 7.92 11.96 -18.09
C ASP A 28 8.32 12.87 -19.27
N ARG A 29 7.87 14.13 -19.26
CA ARG A 29 8.18 15.11 -20.31
C ARG A 29 9.49 15.86 -20.08
N ILE A 30 10.01 15.87 -18.85
CA ILE A 30 11.25 16.57 -18.52
C ILE A 30 12.42 15.67 -18.91
N SER A 31 13.01 15.93 -20.09
CA SER A 31 14.07 15.09 -20.67
C SER A 31 15.35 15.00 -19.82
N SER A 32 15.59 15.95 -18.91
CA SER A 32 16.73 15.90 -17.99
C SER A 32 16.55 14.88 -16.85
N ILE A 33 15.32 14.48 -16.53
CA ILE A 33 15.00 13.53 -15.46
C ILE A 33 14.85 12.14 -16.07
N HIS A 34 15.80 11.25 -15.80
CA HIS A 34 15.84 9.91 -16.40
C HIS A 34 16.52 8.90 -15.46
N GLY A 35 16.41 7.62 -15.81
CA GLY A 35 17.00 6.51 -15.06
C GLY A 35 16.57 6.49 -13.60
N PHE A 36 17.51 6.20 -12.71
CA PHE A 36 17.23 6.02 -11.29
C PHE A 36 16.63 7.25 -10.59
N VAL A 37 17.04 8.47 -10.98
CA VAL A 37 16.46 9.69 -10.39
C VAL A 37 14.97 9.81 -10.73
N LYS A 38 14.59 9.44 -11.95
CA LYS A 38 13.18 9.39 -12.36
C LYS A 38 12.41 8.37 -11.53
N GLU A 39 12.96 7.17 -11.33
CA GLU A 39 12.34 6.14 -10.48
C GLU A 39 12.10 6.64 -9.06
N LEU A 40 13.09 7.29 -8.42
CA LEU A 40 12.93 7.85 -7.08
C LEU A 40 11.80 8.89 -7.00
N ILE A 41 11.69 9.77 -8.00
CA ILE A 41 10.62 10.77 -8.04
C ILE A 41 9.26 10.09 -8.22
N LEU A 42 9.16 9.09 -9.10
CA LEU A 42 7.91 8.36 -9.31
C LEU A 42 7.49 7.57 -8.07
N GLU A 43 8.43 6.97 -7.35
CA GLU A 43 8.16 6.33 -6.05
C GLU A 43 7.63 7.33 -5.02
N ALA A 44 8.22 8.52 -4.93
CA ALA A 44 7.71 9.58 -4.05
C ALA A 44 6.30 10.04 -4.42
N ILE A 45 6.00 10.23 -5.72
CA ILE A 45 4.66 10.65 -6.17
C ILE A 45 3.64 9.53 -5.91
N ALA A 46 3.98 8.27 -6.21
CA ALA A 46 3.12 7.12 -5.98
C ALA A 46 2.81 6.97 -4.48
N SER A 47 3.80 7.11 -3.61
CA SER A 47 3.59 7.09 -2.15
C SER A 47 2.77 8.27 -1.64
N ALA A 48 2.94 9.47 -2.22
CA ALA A 48 2.10 10.62 -1.88
C ALA A 48 0.63 10.39 -2.28
N GLU A 49 0.36 9.84 -3.47
CA GLU A 49 -0.99 9.47 -3.90
C GLU A 49 -1.60 8.41 -2.97
N LEU A 50 -0.86 7.33 -2.72
CA LEU A 50 -1.28 6.25 -1.83
C LEU A 50 -1.64 6.78 -0.44
N CYS A 51 -0.76 7.58 0.17
CA CYS A 51 -1.00 8.06 1.53
C CYS A 51 -2.14 9.09 1.59
N SER A 52 -2.20 10.04 0.65
CA SER A 52 -3.27 11.07 0.65
C SER A 52 -4.65 10.49 0.45
N THR A 53 -4.81 9.55 -0.48
CA THR A 53 -6.09 8.84 -0.68
C THR A 53 -6.44 7.97 0.52
N CYS A 54 -5.46 7.32 1.15
CA CYS A 54 -5.69 6.51 2.35
C CYS A 54 -6.02 7.34 3.61
N PHE A 55 -5.48 8.56 3.76
CA PHE A 55 -5.93 9.48 4.80
C PHE A 55 -7.43 9.75 4.67
N GLU A 56 -7.91 10.04 3.46
CA GLU A 56 -9.34 10.26 3.23
C GLU A 56 -10.16 8.96 3.35
N LEU A 57 -9.59 7.80 3.02
CA LEU A 57 -10.23 6.51 3.28
C LEU A 57 -10.48 6.28 4.77
N ILE A 58 -9.63 6.79 5.68
CA ILE A 58 -9.92 6.74 7.13
C ILE A 58 -11.20 7.52 7.42
N ILE A 59 -11.38 8.72 6.83
CA ILE A 59 -12.64 9.48 6.95
C ILE A 59 -13.81 8.63 6.44
N VAL A 60 -13.65 7.97 5.30
CA VAL A 60 -14.68 7.09 4.74
C VAL A 60 -15.02 5.93 5.70
N ALA A 61 -14.02 5.30 6.31
CA ALA A 61 -14.22 4.18 7.22
C ALA A 61 -14.91 4.62 8.52
N ASP A 62 -14.41 5.67 9.17
CA ASP A 62 -14.90 6.16 10.47
C ASP A 62 -16.36 6.62 10.38
N ASN A 63 -16.76 7.13 9.22
CA ASN A 63 -18.03 7.80 9.04
C ASN A 63 -19.03 6.89 8.28
N PHE A 64 -18.62 6.22 7.20
CA PHE A 64 -19.51 5.42 6.32
C PHE A 64 -19.34 3.90 6.47
N GLY A 65 -18.45 3.47 7.36
CA GLY A 65 -18.23 2.06 7.70
C GLY A 65 -17.31 1.29 6.76
N VAL A 66 -16.86 0.13 7.24
CA VAL A 66 -15.85 -0.72 6.59
C VAL A 66 -16.30 -1.21 5.21
N SER A 67 -17.60 -1.43 4.98
CA SER A 67 -18.11 -1.86 3.67
C SER A 67 -17.91 -0.78 2.59
N THR A 68 -18.14 0.49 2.92
CA THR A 68 -17.90 1.61 2.00
C THR A 68 -16.41 1.79 1.75
N TYR A 69 -15.62 1.75 2.82
CA TYR A 69 -14.16 1.74 2.76
C TYR A 69 -13.63 0.64 1.82
N ALA A 70 -14.12 -0.60 1.95
CA ALA A 70 -13.69 -1.73 1.15
C ALA A 70 -13.96 -1.54 -0.34
N ILE A 71 -15.12 -0.97 -0.70
CA ILE A 71 -15.46 -0.69 -2.10
C ILE A 71 -14.50 0.37 -2.67
N VAL A 72 -14.28 1.47 -1.96
CA VAL A 72 -13.40 2.56 -2.44
C VAL A 72 -11.95 2.09 -2.50
N LEU A 73 -11.46 1.35 -1.50
CA LEU A 73 -10.12 0.76 -1.49
C LEU A 73 -9.93 -0.25 -2.63
N PHE A 74 -10.94 -1.09 -2.93
CA PHE A 74 -10.86 -2.02 -4.05
C PHE A 74 -10.72 -1.28 -5.40
N LEU A 75 -11.45 -0.19 -5.60
CA LEU A 75 -11.32 0.63 -6.80
C LEU A 75 -9.95 1.31 -6.87
N LEU A 76 -9.43 1.80 -5.75
CA LEU A 76 -8.10 2.40 -5.66
C LEU A 76 -6.98 1.39 -5.93
N THR A 77 -7.07 0.18 -5.38
CA THR A 77 -6.08 -0.89 -5.64
C THR A 77 -6.08 -1.30 -7.11
N CYS A 78 -7.27 -1.42 -7.73
CA CYS A 78 -7.38 -1.62 -9.17
C CYS A 78 -6.71 -0.48 -9.95
N TRP A 79 -6.97 0.77 -9.57
CA TRP A 79 -6.36 1.95 -10.18
C TRP A 79 -4.82 1.93 -10.06
N TRP A 80 -4.28 1.77 -8.85
CA TRP A 80 -2.83 1.76 -8.63
C TRP A 80 -2.12 0.67 -9.43
N SER A 81 -2.71 -0.53 -9.51
CA SER A 81 -2.15 -1.65 -10.28
C SER A 81 -2.07 -1.39 -11.79
N GLN A 82 -2.88 -0.46 -12.30
CA GLN A 82 -2.92 -0.11 -13.72
C GLN A 82 -2.05 1.09 -14.05
N VAL A 83 -1.95 2.04 -13.13
CA VAL A 83 -1.30 3.32 -13.43
C VAL A 83 0.17 3.34 -13.07
N TRP A 84 0.63 2.66 -12.01
CA TRP A 84 1.96 2.97 -11.45
C TRP A 84 3.18 2.23 -12.03
N ASP A 85 3.06 1.52 -13.16
CA ASP A 85 4.15 0.76 -13.81
C ASP A 85 5.11 0.09 -12.79
N ASN A 86 6.35 0.58 -12.68
CA ASN A 86 7.40 0.06 -11.82
C ASN A 86 7.48 0.73 -10.43
N ALA A 87 6.72 1.81 -10.21
CA ALA A 87 6.71 2.48 -8.90
C ALA A 87 5.74 1.72 -7.99
N SER A 88 6.26 1.16 -6.90
CA SER A 88 5.46 0.28 -6.04
C SER A 88 4.79 1.02 -4.88
N ALA A 89 5.32 2.19 -4.50
CA ALA A 89 4.98 2.88 -3.26
C ALA A 89 5.09 1.99 -2.00
N CYS A 90 5.84 0.89 -2.09
CA CYS A 90 5.90 -0.15 -1.07
C CYS A 90 7.32 -0.72 -0.93
N PRO A 91 7.99 -0.54 0.23
CA PRO A 91 9.42 -0.79 0.36
C PRO A 91 9.79 -2.27 0.27
N TYR A 92 8.95 -3.19 0.79
CA TYR A 92 9.29 -4.61 0.77
C TYR A 92 9.28 -5.21 -0.63
N THR A 93 8.62 -4.59 -1.61
CA THR A 93 8.67 -5.06 -3.01
C THR A 93 10.10 -4.94 -3.56
N HIS A 94 10.78 -3.83 -3.26
CA HIS A 94 12.20 -3.63 -3.58
C HIS A 94 13.11 -4.57 -2.76
N MET A 95 12.70 -4.94 -1.54
CA MET A 95 13.42 -5.95 -0.75
C MET A 95 13.31 -7.36 -1.36
N GLU A 96 12.15 -7.72 -1.92
CA GLU A 96 11.99 -8.98 -2.66
C GLU A 96 12.90 -9.00 -3.90
N GLU A 97 12.90 -7.91 -4.69
CA GLU A 97 13.79 -7.76 -5.86
C GLU A 97 15.27 -7.86 -5.47
N MET A 98 15.65 -7.31 -4.32
CA MET A 98 17.01 -7.40 -3.79
C MET A 98 17.40 -8.84 -3.46
N ILE A 99 16.48 -9.62 -2.87
CA ILE A 99 16.70 -11.05 -2.57
C ILE A 99 16.77 -11.88 -3.85
N GLU A 100 16.04 -11.48 -4.88
CA GLU A 100 16.08 -12.10 -6.21
C GLU A 100 17.32 -11.67 -7.01
N GLY A 101 18.10 -10.71 -6.52
CA GLY A 101 19.35 -10.25 -7.13
C GLY A 101 19.16 -9.20 -8.23
N HIS A 102 17.99 -8.58 -8.32
CA HIS A 102 17.65 -7.59 -9.34
C HIS A 102 18.10 -6.17 -9.01
N VAL A 103 18.13 -5.80 -7.73
CA VAL A 103 18.50 -4.46 -7.24
C VAL A 103 19.48 -4.53 -6.08
N THR A 104 20.21 -3.44 -5.82
CA THR A 104 21.18 -3.37 -4.72
C THR A 104 20.53 -2.89 -3.42
N PRO A 105 21.12 -3.17 -2.23
CA PRO A 105 20.63 -2.62 -0.97
C PRO A 105 20.57 -1.09 -0.93
N ARG A 106 21.48 -0.43 -1.66
CA ARG A 106 21.48 1.03 -1.81
C ARG A 106 20.22 1.50 -2.55
N ASP A 107 19.82 0.79 -3.60
CA ASP A 107 18.65 1.15 -4.40
C ASP A 107 17.37 1.02 -3.56
N VAL A 108 17.23 -0.08 -2.80
CA VAL A 108 16.13 -0.30 -1.86
C VAL A 108 16.07 0.83 -0.83
N ALA A 109 17.20 1.19 -0.23
CA ALA A 109 17.26 2.26 0.78
C ALA A 109 16.84 3.62 0.20
N LEU A 110 17.33 3.97 -0.99
CA LEU A 110 17.00 5.24 -1.64
C LEU A 110 15.53 5.29 -2.10
N LYS A 111 15.00 4.19 -2.65
CA LYS A 111 13.58 4.09 -3.01
C LYS A 111 12.69 4.17 -1.77
N THR A 112 13.02 3.45 -0.70
CA THR A 112 12.29 3.51 0.59
C THR A 112 12.31 4.93 1.17
N TRP A 113 13.45 5.61 1.11
CA TRP A 113 13.55 7.01 1.54
C TRP A 113 12.66 7.93 0.69
N ALA A 114 12.68 7.79 -0.64
CA ALA A 114 11.82 8.57 -1.52
C ALA A 114 10.33 8.34 -1.26
N GLN A 115 9.93 7.08 -1.04
CA GLN A 115 8.57 6.70 -0.67
C GLN A 115 8.14 7.37 0.65
N LEU A 116 8.99 7.33 1.68
CA LEU A 116 8.73 8.00 2.97
C LEU A 116 8.62 9.52 2.82
N MET A 117 9.48 10.13 2.02
CA MET A 117 9.38 11.57 1.75
C MET A 117 8.06 11.91 1.07
N GLY A 118 7.64 11.13 0.05
CA GLY A 118 6.35 11.30 -0.61
C GLY A 118 5.17 11.16 0.35
N GLY A 119 5.11 10.03 1.07
CA GLY A 119 4.03 9.70 1.99
C GLY A 119 3.90 10.67 3.17
N CYS A 120 5.01 11.05 3.80
CA CYS A 120 4.99 11.96 4.95
C CYS A 120 4.76 13.42 4.54
N CYS A 121 5.34 13.88 3.41
CA CYS A 121 5.17 15.27 2.99
C CYS A 121 3.75 15.58 2.50
N VAL A 122 2.98 14.57 2.04
CA VAL A 122 1.60 14.77 1.59
C VAL A 122 0.64 15.15 2.72
N TRP A 123 1.01 14.89 3.98
CA TRP A 123 0.19 15.23 5.14
C TRP A 123 -0.24 16.71 5.14
N ARG A 124 0.65 17.65 4.78
CA ARG A 124 0.29 19.08 4.77
C ARG A 124 -0.75 19.43 3.72
N PHE A 125 -0.76 18.71 2.61
CA PHE A 125 -1.80 18.86 1.58
C PHE A 125 -3.15 18.32 2.07
N VAL A 126 -3.16 17.14 2.71
CA VAL A 126 -4.36 16.54 3.31
C VAL A 126 -4.91 17.42 4.43
N GLN A 127 -4.04 17.83 5.37
CA GLN A 127 -4.40 18.67 6.49
C GLN A 127 -5.02 20.00 6.03
N PHE A 128 -4.46 20.62 4.98
CA PHE A 128 -5.03 21.82 4.40
C PHE A 128 -6.44 21.56 3.84
N PHE A 129 -6.64 20.44 3.13
CA PHE A 129 -7.96 20.09 2.61
C PHE A 129 -8.99 19.87 3.73
N TRP A 130 -8.64 19.14 4.78
CA TRP A 130 -9.51 18.95 5.95
C TRP A 130 -9.79 20.27 6.68
N TRP A 131 -8.81 21.19 6.72
CA TRP A 131 -8.98 22.51 7.35
C TRP A 131 -10.01 23.40 6.62
N LEU A 132 -10.28 23.15 5.34
CA LEU A 132 -11.34 23.86 4.60
C LEU A 132 -12.76 23.45 5.04
N GLU A 133 -12.89 22.37 5.82
CA GLU A 133 -14.16 21.86 6.37
C GLU A 133 -15.30 21.78 5.33
N LEU A 134 -14.97 21.30 4.12
CA LEU A 134 -15.93 21.25 3.01
C LEU A 134 -17.08 20.26 3.27
N ALA A 135 -16.85 19.24 4.09
CA ALA A 135 -17.83 18.25 4.54
C ALA A 135 -17.97 18.27 6.07
N GLN A 136 -19.13 17.83 6.59
CA GLN A 136 -19.32 17.71 8.04
C GLN A 136 -18.33 16.72 8.68
N THR A 137 -17.89 15.73 7.92
CA THR A 137 -16.89 14.73 8.32
C THR A 137 -15.47 15.29 8.45
N HIS A 138 -15.23 16.53 7.99
CA HIS A 138 -13.93 17.21 8.11
C HIS A 138 -13.87 18.21 9.27
N THR A 139 -15.02 18.55 9.88
CA THR A 139 -15.07 19.53 10.97
C THR A 139 -14.13 19.14 12.11
N GLY A 140 -13.16 20.00 12.43
CA GLY A 140 -12.14 19.77 13.46
C GLY A 140 -11.07 18.71 13.13
N ARG A 141 -11.22 17.96 12.03
CA ARG A 141 -10.38 16.79 11.70
C ARG A 141 -8.92 17.15 11.43
N ALA A 142 -8.65 18.34 10.89
CA ALA A 142 -7.30 18.80 10.55
C ALA A 142 -6.38 18.96 11.77
N PHE A 143 -6.93 19.10 12.97
CA PHE A 143 -6.20 19.30 14.23
C PHE A 143 -6.59 18.29 15.30
N GLU A 144 -7.31 17.23 14.92
CA GLU A 144 -7.65 16.14 15.83
C GLU A 144 -6.41 15.31 16.14
N ASP A 145 -6.25 14.94 17.41
CA ASP A 145 -5.20 14.02 17.83
C ASP A 145 -5.45 12.63 17.22
N CYS A 146 -4.42 12.04 16.61
CA CYS A 146 -4.57 10.75 15.97
C CYS A 146 -4.40 9.59 16.96
N SER A 147 -5.20 8.53 16.77
CA SER A 147 -5.08 7.26 17.48
C SER A 147 -4.53 6.15 16.58
N ALA A 148 -3.77 5.23 17.18
CA ALA A 148 -3.33 4.01 16.54
C ALA A 148 -4.51 3.06 16.24
N ASP A 149 -4.43 2.32 15.13
CA ASP A 149 -5.46 1.33 14.76
C ASP A 149 -5.16 -0.07 15.32
N LEU A 150 -4.00 -0.26 15.94
CA LEU A 150 -3.61 -1.53 16.56
C LEU A 150 -4.52 -1.84 17.77
N GLN A 151 -5.41 -2.81 17.62
CA GLN A 151 -6.35 -3.26 18.65
C GLN A 151 -5.91 -4.56 19.37
N VAL A 152 -4.77 -5.13 18.98
CA VAL A 152 -4.20 -6.36 19.54
C VAL A 152 -2.79 -6.11 20.09
N SER A 153 -2.20 -7.10 20.77
CA SER A 153 -0.81 -6.96 21.22
C SER A 153 0.14 -6.74 20.04
N PRO A 154 1.26 -6.00 20.21
CA PRO A 154 2.21 -5.73 19.13
C PRO A 154 2.72 -7.00 18.43
N LEU A 155 2.98 -8.07 19.18
CA LEU A 155 3.42 -9.33 18.59
C LEU A 155 2.31 -9.99 17.74
N ALA A 156 1.06 -9.95 18.20
CA ALA A 156 -0.07 -10.45 17.42
C ALA A 156 -0.30 -9.59 16.16
N GLY A 157 -0.20 -8.27 16.27
CA GLY A 157 -0.28 -7.35 15.13
C GLY A 157 0.81 -7.62 14.10
N ALA A 158 2.06 -7.79 14.52
CA ALA A 158 3.18 -8.13 13.64
C ALA A 158 2.96 -9.46 12.91
N PHE A 159 2.39 -10.46 13.60
CA PHE A 159 2.04 -11.74 12.99
C PHE A 159 0.91 -11.60 11.95
N ILE A 160 -0.13 -10.83 12.25
CA ILE A 160 -1.23 -10.55 11.31
C ILE A 160 -0.72 -9.83 10.06
N GLU A 161 0.04 -8.74 10.23
CA GLU A 161 0.64 -7.98 9.13
C GLU A 161 1.58 -8.87 8.30
N GLY A 162 2.41 -9.69 8.95
CA GLY A 162 3.34 -10.58 8.27
C GLY A 162 2.66 -11.72 7.50
N ILE A 163 1.70 -12.42 8.10
CA ILE A 163 0.99 -13.51 7.41
C ILE A 163 0.12 -12.97 6.27
N ALA A 164 -0.61 -11.88 6.49
CA ALA A 164 -1.42 -11.30 5.43
C ALA A 164 -0.55 -10.78 4.28
N THR A 165 0.58 -10.12 4.57
CA THR A 165 1.54 -9.72 3.53
C THR A 165 2.09 -10.94 2.79
N LEU A 166 2.49 -12.00 3.49
CA LEU A 166 2.94 -13.25 2.86
C LEU A 166 1.88 -13.82 1.90
N LEU A 167 0.62 -13.89 2.33
CA LEU A 167 -0.48 -14.40 1.51
C LEU A 167 -0.73 -13.52 0.28
N CYS A 168 -0.73 -12.19 0.44
CA CYS A 168 -0.80 -11.24 -0.68
C CYS A 168 0.32 -11.53 -1.69
N ARG A 169 1.58 -11.61 -1.23
CA ARG A 169 2.73 -11.79 -2.13
C ARG A 169 2.74 -13.14 -2.84
N LEU A 170 2.35 -14.22 -2.15
CA LEU A 170 2.17 -15.52 -2.80
C LEU A 170 1.07 -15.48 -3.86
N ALA A 171 -0.07 -14.86 -3.56
CA ALA A 171 -1.16 -14.69 -4.52
C ALA A 171 -0.72 -13.88 -5.74
N SER A 172 -0.06 -12.73 -5.54
CA SER A 172 0.45 -11.89 -6.64
C SER A 172 1.44 -12.64 -7.52
N LYS A 173 2.39 -13.38 -6.92
CA LYS A 173 3.36 -14.20 -7.68
C LYS A 173 2.66 -15.32 -8.46
N THR A 174 1.68 -16.00 -7.88
CA THR A 174 0.86 -17.00 -8.58
C THR A 174 0.07 -16.40 -9.75
N LEU A 175 -0.56 -15.25 -9.57
CA LEU A 175 -1.35 -14.59 -10.60
C LEU A 175 -0.46 -14.05 -11.73
N SER A 176 0.72 -13.53 -11.40
CA SER A 176 1.71 -13.09 -12.37
C SER A 176 2.19 -14.23 -13.26
N GLU A 177 2.33 -15.43 -12.69
CA GLU A 177 2.82 -16.59 -13.44
C GLU A 177 1.73 -17.30 -14.24
N LYS A 178 0.52 -17.49 -13.67
CA LYS A 178 -0.60 -18.09 -14.39
C LYS A 178 -1.16 -17.19 -15.51
N GLY A 179 -1.00 -15.88 -15.38
CA GLY A 179 -1.51 -14.89 -16.33
C GLY A 179 -3.00 -15.02 -16.67
N PRO A 180 -3.93 -15.25 -15.71
CA PRO A 180 -5.35 -15.34 -16.03
C PRO A 180 -5.88 -13.99 -16.55
N LYS A 181 -6.98 -14.05 -17.30
CA LYS A 181 -7.71 -12.85 -17.72
C LYS A 181 -8.13 -12.06 -16.47
N TYR A 182 -7.75 -10.79 -16.39
CA TYR A 182 -7.99 -9.89 -15.24
C TYR A 182 -7.17 -10.20 -13.97
N SER A 183 -5.95 -10.74 -14.11
CA SER A 183 -5.02 -10.99 -12.99
C SER A 183 -4.88 -9.80 -12.03
N GLN A 184 -4.74 -8.58 -12.54
CA GLN A 184 -4.64 -7.35 -11.74
C GLN A 184 -5.86 -7.10 -10.84
N ILE A 185 -7.07 -7.32 -11.38
CA ILE A 185 -8.33 -7.13 -10.62
C ILE A 185 -8.45 -8.20 -9.53
N LEU A 186 -8.06 -9.44 -9.83
CA LEU A 186 -8.05 -10.53 -8.85
C LEU A 186 -7.04 -10.26 -7.72
N ASP A 187 -5.84 -9.76 -8.07
CA ASP A 187 -4.82 -9.38 -7.10
C ASP A 187 -5.32 -8.26 -6.17
N SER A 188 -5.92 -7.21 -6.74
CA SER A 188 -6.56 -6.12 -5.99
C SER A 188 -7.68 -6.63 -5.07
N PHE A 189 -8.48 -7.59 -5.53
CA PHE A 189 -9.56 -8.18 -4.73
C PHE A 189 -9.02 -8.97 -3.53
N ILE A 190 -7.99 -9.79 -3.74
CA ILE A 190 -7.34 -10.57 -2.68
C ILE A 190 -6.69 -9.64 -1.66
N GLY A 191 -5.91 -8.67 -2.13
CA GLY A 191 -5.26 -7.67 -1.27
C GLY A 191 -6.27 -6.91 -0.42
N THR A 192 -7.31 -6.36 -1.06
CA THR A 192 -8.38 -5.64 -0.35
C THR A 192 -9.10 -6.52 0.67
N SER A 193 -9.38 -7.78 0.31
CA SER A 193 -10.05 -8.72 1.22
C SER A 193 -9.22 -9.00 2.48
N LEU A 194 -7.90 -9.14 2.32
CA LEU A 194 -6.98 -9.32 3.46
C LEU A 194 -6.88 -8.05 4.32
N VAL A 195 -6.91 -6.85 3.71
CA VAL A 195 -6.94 -5.58 4.45
C VAL A 195 -8.19 -5.51 5.31
N VAL A 196 -9.36 -5.79 4.73
CA VAL A 196 -10.64 -5.81 5.45
C VAL A 196 -10.64 -6.87 6.57
N ALA A 197 -10.04 -8.04 6.34
CA ALA A 197 -9.92 -9.08 7.35
C ALA A 197 -9.03 -8.66 8.54
N ALA A 198 -7.97 -7.88 8.30
CA ALA A 198 -7.06 -7.38 9.33
C ALA A 198 -7.48 -6.03 9.95
N PHE A 199 -8.50 -5.37 9.38
CA PHE A 199 -8.89 -4.00 9.70
C PHE A 199 -9.08 -3.76 11.20
N ASN A 200 -9.89 -4.59 11.87
CA ASN A 200 -10.18 -4.45 13.30
C ASN A 200 -9.08 -4.99 14.24
N TYR A 201 -7.93 -5.40 13.71
CA TYR A 201 -6.83 -5.96 14.49
C TYR A 201 -5.58 -5.08 14.42
N SER A 202 -5.03 -4.89 13.23
CA SER A 202 -3.81 -4.09 13.00
C SER A 202 -4.08 -2.81 12.19
N GLY A 203 -5.30 -2.63 11.69
CA GLY A 203 -5.61 -1.65 10.64
C GLY A 203 -5.41 -2.19 9.22
N GLY A 204 -4.72 -3.33 9.06
CA GLY A 204 -4.53 -3.98 7.76
C GLY A 204 -3.69 -3.14 6.78
N TYR A 205 -2.56 -2.61 7.22
CA TYR A 205 -1.79 -1.66 6.41
C TYR A 205 -0.98 -2.34 5.31
N PHE A 206 -0.29 -3.44 5.66
CA PHE A 206 0.58 -4.23 4.81
C PHE A 206 1.53 -3.38 3.94
N ASN A 207 1.91 -2.21 4.41
CA ASN A 207 2.81 -1.29 3.73
C ASN A 207 3.44 -0.36 4.80
N PRO A 208 4.75 -0.50 5.07
CA PRO A 208 5.42 0.29 6.09
C PRO A 208 5.40 1.81 5.83
N VAL A 209 5.43 2.25 4.57
CA VAL A 209 5.37 3.68 4.22
C VAL A 209 3.99 4.23 4.53
N LEU A 210 2.95 3.47 4.20
CA LEU A 210 1.56 3.85 4.48
C LEU A 210 1.30 3.95 5.98
N SER A 211 1.66 2.91 6.75
CA SER A 211 1.45 2.91 8.20
C SER A 211 2.23 4.06 8.87
N THR A 212 3.47 4.30 8.43
CA THR A 212 4.31 5.39 8.97
C THR A 212 3.69 6.74 8.67
N SER A 213 3.22 6.95 7.44
CA SER A 213 2.62 8.24 7.04
C SER A 213 1.34 8.53 7.82
N LEU A 214 0.49 7.52 8.03
CA LEU A 214 -0.83 7.69 8.64
C LEU A 214 -0.84 7.63 10.18
N LYS A 215 0.06 6.84 10.78
CA LYS A 215 -0.07 6.41 12.19
C LYS A 215 1.21 6.55 13.03
N TRP A 216 2.33 7.00 12.46
CA TRP A 216 3.54 7.21 13.26
C TRP A 216 3.34 8.30 14.31
N GLY A 217 3.62 7.98 15.58
CA GLY A 217 3.47 8.91 16.70
C GLY A 217 2.03 9.11 17.20
N CYS A 218 1.05 8.38 16.65
CA CYS A 218 -0.32 8.41 17.16
C CYS A 218 -0.45 7.72 18.52
N ALA A 219 -1.40 8.16 19.33
CA ALA A 219 -1.62 7.62 20.67
C ALA A 219 -2.14 6.16 20.61
N GLY A 220 -1.60 5.29 21.48
CA GLY A 220 -2.05 3.89 21.62
C GLY A 220 -0.94 2.85 21.55
N HIS A 221 0.20 3.18 20.93
CA HIS A 221 1.40 2.34 20.91
C HIS A 221 2.67 3.20 20.87
N THR A 222 3.80 2.63 21.28
CA THR A 222 5.12 3.25 21.13
C THR A 222 5.61 3.21 19.67
N GLU A 223 6.59 4.04 19.34
CA GLU A 223 7.24 4.05 18.02
C GLU A 223 7.95 2.72 17.73
N ILE A 224 8.50 2.07 18.77
CA ILE A 224 9.15 0.76 18.63
C ILE A 224 8.11 -0.31 18.28
N GLU A 225 6.95 -0.30 18.95
CA GLU A 225 5.85 -1.22 18.63
C GLU A 225 5.35 -1.00 17.20
N HIS A 226 5.27 0.26 16.73
CA HIS A 226 4.96 0.57 15.33
C HIS A 226 5.95 -0.09 14.37
N VAL A 227 7.26 0.05 14.63
CA VAL A 227 8.31 -0.59 13.80
C VAL A 227 8.18 -2.11 13.81
N ILE A 228 7.96 -2.72 14.98
CA ILE A 228 7.81 -4.17 15.10
C ILE A 228 6.62 -4.68 14.27
N VAL A 229 5.48 -4.01 14.38
CA VAL A 229 4.24 -4.42 13.71
C VAL A 229 4.32 -4.19 12.21
N TYR A 230 4.53 -2.94 11.80
CA TYR A 230 4.28 -2.53 10.43
C TYR A 230 5.51 -2.58 9.52
N TRP A 231 6.72 -2.50 10.09
CA TRP A 231 7.95 -2.68 9.32
C TRP A 231 8.42 -4.13 9.39
N ILE A 232 8.73 -4.64 10.59
CA ILE A 232 9.30 -5.98 10.72
C ILE A 232 8.28 -7.03 10.31
N GLY A 233 7.03 -6.95 10.79
CA GLY A 233 5.96 -7.89 10.43
C GLY A 233 5.75 -7.98 8.92
N ALA A 234 5.34 -6.86 8.29
CA ALA A 234 5.04 -6.82 6.86
C ALA A 234 6.25 -7.21 5.99
N CYS A 235 7.44 -6.64 6.25
CA CYS A 235 8.64 -6.97 5.46
C CYS A 235 9.04 -8.44 5.62
N SER A 236 8.92 -9.03 6.81
CA SER A 236 9.21 -10.46 7.01
C SER A 236 8.28 -11.34 6.18
N GLY A 237 6.99 -11.00 6.14
CA GLY A 237 6.01 -11.70 5.30
C GLY A 237 6.37 -11.70 3.82
N ALA A 238 6.70 -10.52 3.28
CA ALA A 238 7.11 -10.36 1.89
C ALA A 238 8.41 -11.10 1.58
N ILE A 239 9.45 -10.94 2.41
CA ILE A 239 10.75 -11.59 2.27
C ILE A 239 10.61 -13.11 2.29
N LEU A 240 9.81 -13.67 3.19
CA LEU A 240 9.55 -15.11 3.27
C LEU A 240 8.79 -15.63 2.05
N SER A 241 8.01 -14.79 1.37
CA SER A 241 7.24 -15.20 0.19
C SER A 241 8.15 -15.66 -0.95
N VAL A 242 9.34 -15.07 -1.11
CA VAL A 242 10.27 -15.36 -2.20
C VAL A 242 10.78 -16.81 -2.17
N PRO A 243 11.44 -17.30 -1.10
CA PRO A 243 11.87 -18.69 -1.03
C PRO A 243 10.68 -19.66 -0.93
N LEU A 244 9.59 -19.28 -0.26
CA LEU A 244 8.41 -20.15 -0.16
C LEU A 244 7.76 -20.39 -1.52
N PHE A 245 7.61 -19.36 -2.35
CA PHE A 245 7.06 -19.51 -3.70
C PHE A 245 7.93 -20.41 -4.60
N LYS A 246 9.25 -20.42 -4.38
CA LYS A 246 10.21 -21.28 -5.08
C LYS A 246 10.24 -22.72 -4.55
N HIS A 247 9.70 -22.99 -3.36
CA HIS A 247 9.70 -24.32 -2.77
C HIS A 247 8.78 -25.28 -3.56
N PRO A 248 9.25 -26.46 -4.00
CA PRO A 248 8.49 -27.34 -4.90
C PRO A 248 7.06 -27.66 -4.43
N THR A 249 6.88 -27.97 -3.15
CA THR A 249 5.56 -28.28 -2.59
C THR A 249 4.58 -27.10 -2.68
N VAL A 250 5.04 -25.90 -2.33
CA VAL A 250 4.21 -24.67 -2.35
C VAL A 250 3.92 -24.29 -3.79
N ARG A 251 4.94 -24.35 -4.64
CA ARG A 251 4.82 -24.06 -6.06
C ARG A 251 3.82 -24.99 -6.76
N ASN A 252 3.93 -26.30 -6.52
CA ASN A 252 3.00 -27.29 -7.08
C ASN A 252 1.58 -27.11 -6.56
N LEU A 253 1.42 -26.74 -5.28
CA LEU A 253 0.11 -26.43 -4.70
C LEU A 253 -0.54 -25.20 -5.36
N LEU A 254 0.23 -24.15 -5.62
CA LEU A 254 -0.28 -22.89 -6.16
C LEU A 254 -0.49 -22.93 -7.68
N LEU A 255 0.47 -23.49 -8.42
CA LEU A 255 0.47 -23.52 -9.89
C LEU A 255 -0.24 -24.74 -10.47
N GLY A 256 -0.21 -25.87 -9.76
CA GLY A 256 -0.58 -27.18 -10.28
C GLY A 256 0.65 -27.96 -10.78
N THR A 257 0.53 -29.27 -10.94
CA THR A 257 1.64 -30.18 -11.32
C THR A 257 2.03 -30.14 -12.81
N ASP A 258 1.36 -29.36 -13.64
CA ASP A 258 1.47 -29.48 -15.10
C ASP A 258 2.70 -28.77 -15.72
N ASP A 259 3.37 -27.87 -14.99
CA ASP A 259 4.53 -27.11 -15.51
C ASP A 259 5.88 -27.84 -15.41
N LEU A 260 5.94 -29.02 -14.79
CA LEU A 260 7.18 -29.81 -14.71
C LEU A 260 7.40 -30.71 -15.93
N LYS A 261 6.42 -30.86 -16.83
CA LYS A 261 6.55 -31.74 -18.01
C LYS A 261 7.16 -31.07 -19.24
N ILE A 262 7.28 -29.74 -19.27
CA ILE A 262 7.73 -29.00 -20.47
C ILE A 262 9.26 -28.74 -20.46
N LYS A 263 9.96 -29.06 -19.37
CA LYS A 263 11.42 -28.85 -19.28
C LYS A 263 12.29 -30.07 -19.55
N ASP A 264 11.68 -31.23 -19.82
CA ASP A 264 12.38 -32.51 -20.04
C ASP A 264 12.22 -33.07 -21.48
N GLU A 265 11.79 -32.27 -22.45
CA GLU A 265 11.87 -32.57 -23.91
C GLU A 265 12.82 -31.58 -24.62
#